data_AF-A0AAV7KFC9-F1
#
_entry.id   AF-A0AAV7KFC9-F1
#
_cell.length_a   1.000
_cell.length_b   1.000
_cell.length_c   1.000
_cell.angle_alpha   90.00
_cell.angle_beta   90.00
_cell.angle_gamma   90.00
#
_symmetry.space_group_name_H-M   'P 1'
#
loop_
_entity.id
_entity.type
_entity.pdbx_description
1 polymer ?
#
loop_
_entity_poly.entity_id
_entity_poly.type
_entity_poly.pdbx_seq_one_letter_code
_entity_poly.pdbx_strand_id
1 'polypeptide(L)'
;MSALVYEWTRTLSRLESRSPEGVTRPVHLLTELVERDGDSILNIMLTDSKNVWEGSIESKSMLEYGSKHTISNLENYLSITHDALTGKTTHPPSDAVDSGETVGPWEFELKTDDGDLSKGSFVWKKSLSSGIKVHFGAVNMCRQEGGVSNLLDELITELQRRDDKVQSSKEGKQECIKQRAAALELVKQSVEGKENYEQEMISSFILALNKKKEKIRCLQEELKLISRIRSGVDLRDSGSETEGEGKEEQVATKANSSNVKETEKKSGLLKARLGLDKDDNDDDVTGPPLKKRTRVAMVIPKEIPKDTTTAPKQKGRAASRKSKTSLDADDLIKDM
;
A
#
# COMPACT_ATOMS: atom_id res chain seq x y z
N MET A 1 19.67 -18.37 13.28
CA MET A 1 20.59 -17.70 12.36
C MET A 1 19.74 -17.01 11.31
N SER A 2 19.51 -15.71 11.49
CA SER A 2 18.76 -14.92 10.51
C SER A 2 19.64 -14.79 9.28
N ALA A 3 19.26 -15.42 8.17
CA ALA A 3 19.84 -15.11 6.88
C ALA A 3 19.48 -13.65 6.58
N LEU A 4 20.41 -12.73 6.82
CA LEU A 4 20.35 -11.42 6.18
C LEU A 4 20.51 -11.70 4.70
N VAL A 5 19.37 -11.87 4.03
CA VAL A 5 19.30 -11.87 2.57
C VAL A 5 19.62 -10.43 2.18
N TYR A 6 20.91 -10.15 2.03
CA TYR A 6 21.31 -8.94 1.37
C TYR A 6 20.82 -9.09 -0.07
N GLU A 7 19.75 -8.40 -0.45
CA GLU A 7 19.37 -8.23 -1.85
C GLU A 7 20.46 -7.36 -2.52
N TRP A 8 21.64 -7.94 -2.78
CA TRP A 8 22.61 -7.44 -3.75
C TRP A 8 22.01 -7.69 -5.12
N THR A 9 20.95 -6.94 -5.39
CA THR A 9 20.41 -6.83 -6.72
C THR A 9 21.47 -6.20 -7.58
N ARG A 10 21.65 -6.78 -8.76
CA ARG A 10 22.53 -6.31 -9.81
C ARG A 10 22.45 -4.78 -9.92
N THR A 11 23.51 -4.09 -9.53
CA THR A 11 23.52 -2.62 -9.40
C THR A 11 24.45 -2.02 -10.44
N LEU A 12 23.96 -1.01 -11.17
CA LEU A 12 24.72 -0.22 -12.12
C LEU A 12 25.04 1.15 -11.51
N SER A 13 26.30 1.39 -11.19
CA SER A 13 26.81 2.66 -10.67
C SER A 13 27.55 3.43 -11.76
N ARG A 14 27.44 4.76 -11.75
CA ARG A 14 28.21 5.64 -12.63
C ARG A 14 29.42 6.17 -11.88
N LEU A 15 30.61 5.96 -12.45
CA LEU A 15 31.89 6.44 -11.97
C LEU A 15 32.44 7.50 -12.93
N GLU A 16 33.23 8.43 -12.41
CA GLU A 16 33.98 9.39 -13.22
C GLU A 16 35.43 8.93 -13.32
N SER A 17 35.88 8.60 -14.53
CA SER A 17 37.29 8.35 -14.79
C SER A 17 37.98 9.65 -15.16
N ARG A 18 39.07 10.01 -14.46
CA ARG A 18 39.95 11.14 -14.81
C ARG A 18 41.13 10.62 -15.62
N SER A 19 41.16 10.96 -16.92
CA SER A 19 42.34 10.75 -17.75
C SER A 19 43.48 11.67 -17.30
N PRO A 20 44.77 11.26 -17.45
CA PRO A 20 45.91 12.17 -17.31
C PRO A 20 45.82 13.43 -18.18
N GLU A 21 45.03 13.38 -19.26
CA GLU A 21 44.73 14.52 -20.14
C GLU A 21 43.63 15.46 -19.60
N GLY A 22 43.12 15.21 -18.39
CA GLY A 22 42.05 16.00 -17.77
C GLY A 22 40.65 15.74 -18.32
N VAL A 23 40.50 14.86 -19.32
CA VAL A 23 39.21 14.48 -19.87
C VAL A 23 38.52 13.48 -18.94
N THR A 24 37.37 13.86 -18.41
CA THR A 24 36.51 12.97 -17.62
C THR A 24 35.61 12.15 -18.53
N ARG A 25 35.65 10.81 -18.42
CA ARG A 25 34.72 9.92 -19.13
C ARG A 25 33.88 9.13 -18.13
N PRO A 26 32.57 8.95 -18.41
CA PRO A 26 31.75 8.10 -17.57
C PRO A 26 32.20 6.65 -17.73
N VAL A 27 32.34 5.97 -16.60
CA VAL A 27 32.56 4.54 -16.53
C VAL A 27 31.40 3.95 -15.76
N HIS A 28 30.88 2.81 -16.21
CA HIS A 28 29.79 2.13 -15.56
C HIS A 28 30.33 0.90 -14.82
N LEU A 29 29.88 0.74 -13.58
CA LEU A 29 30.23 -0.38 -12.71
C LEU A 29 28.98 -1.20 -12.49
N LEU A 30 29.04 -2.47 -12.87
CA LEU A 30 28.01 -3.46 -12.60
C LEU A 30 28.53 -4.41 -11.52
N THR A 31 27.73 -4.65 -10.50
CA THR A 31 28.05 -5.61 -9.43
C THR A 31 26.94 -6.61 -9.25
N GLU A 32 27.32 -7.86 -8.98
CA GLU A 32 26.40 -8.96 -8.73
C GLU A 32 27.00 -9.88 -7.67
N LEU A 33 26.23 -10.22 -6.64
CA LEU A 33 26.62 -11.21 -5.63
C LEU A 33 25.87 -12.51 -5.94
N VAL A 34 26.61 -13.56 -6.25
CA VAL A 34 26.06 -14.88 -6.59
C VAL A 34 26.39 -15.85 -5.47
N GLU A 35 25.39 -16.53 -4.92
CA GLU A 35 25.58 -17.64 -3.99
C GLU A 35 25.62 -18.96 -4.76
N ARG A 36 26.71 -19.73 -4.62
CA ARG A 36 26.89 -21.05 -5.24
C ARG A 36 27.46 -22.02 -4.22
N ASP A 37 26.74 -23.12 -3.97
CA ASP A 37 27.19 -24.20 -3.09
C ASP A 37 27.55 -23.76 -1.65
N GLY A 38 26.93 -22.68 -1.16
CA GLY A 38 27.19 -22.10 0.15
C GLY A 38 28.38 -21.11 0.21
N ASP A 39 29.10 -20.94 -0.89
CA ASP A 39 30.09 -19.86 -1.06
C ASP A 39 29.45 -18.68 -1.83
N SER A 40 29.76 -17.45 -1.44
CA SER A 40 29.33 -16.24 -2.16
C SER A 40 30.45 -15.75 -3.06
N ILE A 41 30.10 -15.31 -4.26
CA ILE A 41 31.04 -14.77 -5.25
C ILE A 41 30.54 -13.39 -5.65
N LEU A 42 31.39 -12.38 -5.44
CA LEU A 42 31.14 -11.03 -5.90
C LEU A 42 31.71 -10.87 -7.32
N ASN A 43 30.83 -10.79 -8.30
CA ASN A 43 31.17 -10.45 -9.68
C ASN A 43 31.14 -8.94 -9.85
N ILE A 44 32.19 -8.41 -10.46
CA ILE A 44 32.35 -6.99 -10.76
C ILE A 44 32.63 -6.88 -12.26
N MET A 45 31.91 -6.00 -12.93
CA MET A 45 32.10 -5.68 -14.33
C MET A 45 32.19 -4.16 -14.50
N LEU A 46 33.20 -3.70 -15.23
CA LEU A 46 33.46 -2.30 -15.50
C LEU A 46 33.38 -2.05 -17.00
N THR A 47 32.75 -0.95 -17.43
CA THR A 47 32.72 -0.59 -18.85
C THR A 47 32.86 0.91 -19.09
N ASP A 48 33.67 1.27 -20.09
CA ASP A 48 33.82 2.63 -20.61
C ASP A 48 33.00 2.86 -21.90
N SER A 49 32.00 2.01 -22.17
CA SER A 49 31.22 1.90 -23.41
C SER A 49 31.95 1.34 -24.64
N LYS A 50 33.26 1.10 -24.56
CA LYS A 50 34.06 0.48 -25.64
C LYS A 50 34.61 -0.88 -25.23
N ASN A 51 34.99 -0.99 -23.97
CA ASN A 51 35.65 -2.11 -23.35
C ASN A 51 34.82 -2.55 -22.15
N VAL A 52 34.91 -3.84 -21.85
CA VAL A 52 34.34 -4.44 -20.65
C VAL A 52 35.46 -5.19 -19.94
N TRP A 53 35.60 -4.95 -18.65
CA TRP A 53 36.50 -5.68 -17.77
C TRP A 53 35.67 -6.43 -16.74
N GLU A 54 35.97 -7.71 -16.54
CA GLU A 54 35.28 -8.57 -15.59
C GLU A 54 36.25 -9.15 -14.59
N GLY A 55 35.81 -9.25 -13.34
CA GLY A 55 36.56 -9.84 -12.26
C GLY A 55 35.61 -10.39 -11.21
N SER A 56 36.05 -11.41 -10.48
CA SER A 56 35.28 -12.02 -9.42
C SER A 56 36.11 -12.17 -8.14
N ILE A 57 35.45 -12.11 -7.00
CA ILE A 57 36.05 -12.29 -5.68
C ILE A 57 35.22 -13.28 -4.89
N GLU A 58 35.85 -14.37 -4.46
CA GLU A 58 35.21 -15.37 -3.61
C GLU A 58 35.11 -14.91 -2.15
N SER A 59 34.13 -15.40 -1.40
CA SER A 59 33.93 -15.11 0.02
C SER A 59 35.17 -15.31 0.89
N LYS A 60 35.96 -16.36 0.61
CA LYS A 60 37.20 -16.65 1.35
C LYS A 60 38.23 -15.54 1.16
N SER A 61 38.40 -15.09 -0.08
CA SER A 61 39.27 -13.96 -0.43
C SER A 61 38.76 -12.66 0.18
N MET A 62 37.45 -12.42 0.15
CA MET A 62 36.83 -11.24 0.79
C MET A 62 37.10 -11.20 2.29
N LEU A 63 36.97 -12.32 2.99
CA LEU A 63 37.27 -12.44 4.42
C LEU A 63 38.76 -12.22 4.72
N GLU A 64 39.65 -12.75 3.86
CA GLU A 64 41.09 -12.53 3.99
C GLU A 64 41.45 -11.04 3.84
N TYR A 65 40.87 -10.36 2.84
CA TYR A 65 41.03 -8.92 2.66
C TYR A 65 40.49 -8.12 3.85
N GLY A 66 39.27 -8.44 4.31
CA GLY A 66 38.69 -7.80 5.50
C GLY A 66 39.57 -7.94 6.74
N SER A 67 40.10 -9.14 6.97
CA SER A 67 40.97 -9.44 8.11
C SER A 67 42.28 -8.63 8.07
N LYS A 68 42.88 -8.45 6.89
CA LYS A 68 44.07 -7.61 6.71
C LYS A 68 43.81 -6.13 7.04
N HIS A 69 42.57 -5.69 6.89
CA HIS A 69 42.14 -4.31 7.14
C HIS A 69 41.35 -4.15 8.44
N THR A 70 41.58 -5.02 9.43
CA THR A 70 40.95 -5.00 10.76
C THR A 70 39.42 -5.16 10.79
N ILE A 71 38.83 -5.59 9.67
CA ILE A 71 37.40 -5.91 9.58
C ILE A 71 37.25 -7.41 9.86
N SER A 72 37.03 -7.75 11.13
CA SER A 72 36.99 -9.14 11.60
C SER A 72 35.73 -9.92 11.20
N ASN A 73 34.71 -9.25 10.65
CA ASN A 73 33.43 -9.87 10.28
C ASN A 73 33.19 -9.72 8.77
N LEU A 74 32.97 -10.84 8.07
CA LEU A 74 32.62 -10.89 6.65
C LEU A 74 31.38 -10.04 6.33
N GLU A 75 30.38 -10.08 7.19
CA GLU A 75 29.13 -9.34 7.03
C GLU A 75 29.37 -7.82 7.03
N ASN A 76 30.22 -7.33 7.93
CA ASN A 76 30.62 -5.93 7.97
C ASN A 76 31.43 -5.55 6.73
N TYR A 77 32.34 -6.43 6.28
CA TYR A 77 33.12 -6.21 5.06
C TYR A 77 32.21 -6.15 3.82
N LEU A 78 31.24 -7.05 3.71
CA LEU A 78 30.25 -7.05 2.64
C LEU A 78 29.40 -5.78 2.70
N SER A 79 28.92 -5.36 3.87
CA SER A 79 28.16 -4.11 4.01
C SER A 79 28.97 -2.89 3.52
N ILE A 80 30.23 -2.79 3.92
CA ILE A 80 31.11 -1.69 3.48
C ILE A 80 31.38 -1.76 1.97
N THR A 81 31.61 -2.96 1.44
CA THR A 81 31.84 -3.19 0.00
C THR A 81 30.58 -2.89 -0.81
N HIS A 82 29.40 -3.25 -0.30
CA HIS A 82 28.11 -2.92 -0.89
C HIS A 82 27.95 -1.40 -0.98
N ASP A 83 28.16 -0.69 0.12
CA ASP A 83 28.06 0.77 0.17
C ASP A 83 29.05 1.43 -0.79
N ALA A 84 30.28 0.91 -0.87
CA ALA A 84 31.30 1.39 -1.81
C ALA A 84 30.85 1.21 -3.26
N LEU A 85 30.46 0.01 -3.66
CA LEU A 85 30.24 -0.31 -5.07
C LEU A 85 28.86 0.12 -5.59
N THR A 86 27.86 0.24 -4.73
CA THR A 86 26.50 0.68 -5.11
C THR A 86 26.26 2.17 -4.93
N GLY A 87 27.12 2.87 -4.19
CA GLY A 87 26.92 4.28 -3.82
C GLY A 87 25.72 4.53 -2.91
N LYS A 88 25.02 3.47 -2.48
CA LYS A 88 23.95 3.55 -1.49
C LYS A 88 24.61 3.55 -0.12
N THR A 89 24.86 4.72 0.46
CA THR A 89 25.28 4.80 1.86
C THR A 89 24.13 4.32 2.74
N THR A 90 24.15 3.06 3.15
CA THR A 90 23.13 2.51 4.07
C THR A 90 23.31 3.07 5.47
N HIS A 91 24.54 3.48 5.81
CA HIS A 91 24.85 4.20 7.03
C HIS A 91 24.87 5.72 6.78
N PRO A 92 23.91 6.50 7.31
CA PRO A 92 24.15 7.93 7.50
C PRO A 92 25.39 8.10 8.39
N PRO A 93 26.15 9.22 8.27
CA PRO A 93 27.27 9.53 9.15
C PRO A 93 26.74 9.88 10.56
N SER A 94 26.15 8.90 11.24
CA SER A 94 25.46 9.07 12.52
C SER A 94 26.42 8.91 13.71
N ASP A 95 27.55 8.23 13.53
CA ASP A 95 28.49 7.94 14.63
C ASP A 95 29.81 8.72 14.52
N ALA A 96 29.95 9.59 13.51
CA ALA A 96 31.13 10.44 13.32
C ALA A 96 31.09 11.75 14.13
N VAL A 97 30.32 11.80 15.23
CA VAL A 97 30.22 13.01 16.08
C VAL A 97 31.34 13.08 17.12
N ASP A 98 32.03 11.98 17.42
CA ASP A 98 32.99 11.94 18.55
C ASP A 98 34.47 11.95 18.15
N SER A 99 34.83 11.70 16.88
CA SER A 99 36.23 11.68 16.43
C SER A 99 36.65 12.87 15.56
N GLY A 100 35.71 13.75 15.15
CA GLY A 100 36.00 14.91 14.30
C GLY A 100 36.48 14.59 12.88
N GLU A 101 36.66 13.32 12.53
CA GLU A 101 37.14 12.90 11.22
C GLU A 101 35.95 12.72 10.28
N THR A 102 35.78 13.67 9.36
CA THR A 102 34.78 13.55 8.30
C THR A 102 35.22 12.49 7.30
N VAL A 103 34.31 11.57 7.01
CA VAL A 103 34.51 10.49 6.04
C VAL A 103 34.28 11.07 4.65
N GLY A 104 35.32 11.05 3.81
CA GLY A 104 35.27 11.53 2.43
C GLY A 104 34.65 10.52 1.46
N PRO A 105 34.59 10.86 0.16
CA PRO A 105 33.95 10.04 -0.86
C PRO A 105 34.75 8.74 -1.13
N TRP A 106 34.07 7.77 -1.71
CA TRP A 106 34.69 6.60 -2.31
C TRP A 106 35.46 6.99 -3.58
N GLU A 107 36.68 6.50 -3.72
CA GLU A 107 37.54 6.66 -4.88
C GLU A 107 37.79 5.30 -5.54
N PHE A 108 37.73 5.26 -6.87
CA PHE A 108 37.89 4.03 -7.64
C PHE A 108 39.04 4.20 -8.64
N GLU A 109 39.86 3.18 -8.78
CA GLU A 109 41.05 3.20 -9.64
C GLU A 109 41.17 1.86 -10.37
N LEU A 110 41.28 1.89 -11.71
CA LEU A 110 41.65 0.72 -12.50
C LEU A 110 43.12 0.88 -12.90
N LYS A 111 43.98 0.01 -12.38
CA LYS A 111 45.41 -0.05 -12.73
C LYS A 111 45.62 -1.11 -13.79
N THR A 112 46.06 -0.74 -14.98
CA THR A 112 46.43 -1.69 -16.05
C THR A 112 47.94 -1.92 -16.04
N ASP A 113 48.39 -3.15 -16.27
CA ASP A 113 49.82 -3.50 -16.25
C ASP A 113 50.50 -2.98 -17.53
N ASP A 114 51.54 -2.16 -17.41
CA ASP A 114 52.49 -1.75 -18.48
C ASP A 114 51.87 -1.40 -19.86
N GLY A 115 50.68 -0.78 -19.86
CA GLY A 115 49.97 -0.38 -21.09
C GLY A 115 49.16 -1.48 -21.76
N ASP A 116 49.17 -2.71 -21.22
CA ASP A 116 48.27 -3.77 -21.63
C ASP A 116 46.88 -3.57 -21.03
N LEU A 117 45.92 -3.19 -21.88
CA LEU A 117 44.52 -3.03 -21.49
C LEU A 117 43.80 -4.37 -21.28
N SER A 118 44.46 -5.51 -21.53
CA SER A 118 43.87 -6.84 -21.39
C SER A 118 43.67 -7.25 -19.93
N LYS A 119 44.51 -6.77 -19.02
CA LYS A 119 44.47 -7.09 -17.59
C LYS A 119 44.67 -5.85 -16.74
N GLY A 120 44.00 -5.83 -15.60
CA GLY A 120 44.20 -4.77 -14.63
C GLY A 120 43.70 -5.14 -13.24
N SER A 121 43.95 -4.26 -12.28
CA SER A 121 43.48 -4.35 -10.91
C SER A 121 42.54 -3.18 -10.63
N PHE A 122 41.27 -3.48 -10.38
CA PHE A 122 40.27 -2.50 -9.96
C PHE A 122 40.27 -2.40 -8.44
N VAL A 123 40.45 -1.18 -7.92
CA VAL A 123 40.65 -0.89 -6.52
C VAL A 123 39.62 0.16 -6.07
N TRP A 124 39.00 -0.07 -4.90
CA TRP A 124 38.17 0.94 -4.24
C TRP A 124 38.77 1.36 -2.90
N LYS A 125 38.80 2.68 -2.69
CA LYS A 125 39.42 3.35 -1.55
C LYS A 125 38.44 4.33 -0.93
N LYS A 126 38.57 4.59 0.36
CA LYS A 126 37.85 5.66 1.03
C LYS A 126 38.82 6.76 1.41
N SER A 127 38.53 7.97 0.97
CA SER A 127 39.30 9.14 1.39
C SER A 127 38.80 9.61 2.74
N LEU A 128 39.73 9.90 3.66
CA LEU A 128 39.44 10.52 4.95
C LEU A 128 39.76 12.02 4.88
N SER A 129 39.14 12.82 5.74
CA SER A 129 39.38 14.27 5.82
C SER A 129 40.83 14.64 6.17
N SER A 130 41.57 13.72 6.79
CA SER A 130 43.01 13.81 7.03
C SER A 130 43.87 13.71 5.75
N GLY A 131 43.26 13.48 4.59
CA GLY A 131 43.96 13.22 3.33
C GLY A 131 44.48 11.78 3.19
N ILE A 132 44.25 10.94 4.20
CA ILE A 132 44.59 9.52 4.20
C ILE A 132 43.60 8.77 3.30
N LYS A 133 44.11 7.89 2.44
CA LYS A 133 43.29 7.01 1.60
C LYS A 133 43.39 5.58 2.12
N VAL A 134 42.28 5.05 2.59
CA VAL A 134 42.19 3.68 3.09
C VAL A 134 41.79 2.76 1.95
N HIS A 135 42.61 1.76 1.68
CA HIS A 135 42.31 0.72 0.71
C HIS A 135 41.30 -0.26 1.31
N PHE A 136 40.15 -0.45 0.66
CA PHE A 136 39.11 -1.36 1.14
C PHE A 136 39.06 -2.67 0.37
N GLY A 137 39.39 -2.67 -0.92
CA GLY A 137 39.56 -3.91 -1.65
C GLY A 137 40.02 -3.71 -3.08
N ALA A 138 40.40 -4.83 -3.69
CA ALA A 138 40.85 -4.91 -5.05
C ALA A 138 40.35 -6.20 -5.71
N VAL A 139 40.11 -6.14 -7.02
CA VAL A 139 39.83 -7.30 -7.86
C VAL A 139 40.68 -7.26 -9.12
N ASN A 140 41.23 -8.41 -9.49
CA ASN A 140 41.88 -8.56 -10.77
C ASN A 140 40.82 -8.69 -11.85
N MET A 141 40.93 -7.87 -12.89
CA MET A 141 39.98 -7.81 -13.97
C MET A 141 40.65 -8.17 -15.30
N CYS A 142 39.91 -8.90 -16.12
CA CYS A 142 40.30 -9.25 -17.48
C CYS A 142 39.36 -8.57 -18.47
N ARG A 143 39.92 -8.01 -19.54
CA ARG A 143 39.13 -7.42 -20.62
C ARG A 143 38.45 -8.53 -21.42
N GLN A 144 37.16 -8.37 -21.67
CA GLN A 144 36.36 -9.28 -22.48
C GLN A 144 36.25 -8.79 -23.92
N GLU A 145 36.51 -9.68 -24.88
CA GLU A 145 36.23 -9.42 -26.29
C GLU A 145 34.72 -9.53 -26.55
N GLY A 146 34.14 -8.55 -27.27
CA GLY A 146 32.70 -8.52 -27.51
C GLY A 146 31.84 -8.25 -26.26
N GLY A 147 32.44 -7.97 -25.10
CA GLY A 147 31.72 -7.84 -23.83
C GLY A 147 30.62 -6.77 -23.84
N VAL A 148 30.77 -5.69 -24.63
CA VAL A 148 29.74 -4.65 -24.74
C VAL A 148 28.44 -5.20 -25.37
N SER A 149 28.55 -6.04 -26.41
CA SER A 149 27.35 -6.63 -27.05
C SER A 149 26.62 -7.54 -26.08
N ASN A 150 27.36 -8.43 -25.41
CA ASN A 150 26.80 -9.36 -24.43
C ASN A 150 26.11 -8.60 -23.28
N LEU A 151 26.75 -7.54 -22.78
CA LEU A 151 26.17 -6.68 -21.75
C LEU A 151 24.88 -6.01 -22.21
N LEU A 152 24.83 -5.51 -23.45
CA LEU A 152 23.62 -4.90 -24.00
C LEU A 152 22.49 -5.91 -24.16
N ASP A 153 22.77 -7.10 -24.68
CA ASP A 153 21.79 -8.18 -24.83
C ASP A 153 21.21 -8.60 -23.46
N GLU A 154 22.07 -8.66 -22.46
CA GLU A 154 21.67 -8.98 -21.09
C GLU A 154 20.82 -7.86 -20.46
N LEU A 155 21.19 -6.60 -20.68
CA LEU A 155 20.40 -5.44 -20.24
C LEU A 155 19.04 -5.37 -20.94
N ILE A 156 18.96 -5.71 -22.22
CA ILE A 156 17.71 -5.79 -22.99
C ILE A 156 16.83 -6.90 -22.42
N THR A 157 17.40 -8.08 -22.18
CA THR A 157 16.68 -9.22 -21.60
C THR A 157 16.14 -8.87 -20.21
N GLU A 158 16.95 -8.22 -19.38
CA GLU A 158 16.55 -7.80 -18.05
C GLU A 158 15.49 -6.68 -18.09
N LEU A 159 15.54 -5.78 -19.08
CA LEU A 159 14.52 -4.77 -19.31
C LEU A 159 13.18 -5.41 -19.69
N GLN A 160 13.19 -6.35 -20.64
CA GLN A 160 12.01 -7.10 -21.05
C GLN A 160 11.39 -7.86 -19.87
N ARG A 161 12.21 -8.54 -19.07
CA ARG A 161 11.77 -9.24 -17.86
C ARG A 161 11.12 -8.29 -16.84
N ARG A 162 11.68 -7.08 -16.68
CA ARG A 162 11.09 -6.06 -15.80
C ARG A 162 9.78 -5.52 -16.35
N ASP A 163 9.68 -5.29 -17.65
CA ASP A 163 8.44 -4.85 -18.29
C ASP A 163 7.33 -5.90 -18.16
N ASP A 164 7.64 -7.18 -18.37
CA ASP A 164 6.70 -8.29 -18.16
C ASP A 164 6.22 -8.35 -16.70
N LYS A 165 7.14 -8.18 -15.73
CA LYS A 165 6.79 -8.14 -14.31
C LYS A 165 5.89 -6.95 -13.97
N VAL A 166 6.16 -5.78 -14.55
CA VAL A 166 5.32 -4.58 -14.38
C VAL A 166 3.95 -4.80 -14.99
N GLN A 167 3.87 -5.41 -16.17
CA GLN A 167 2.61 -5.70 -16.85
C GLN A 167 1.76 -6.71 -16.07
N SER A 168 2.34 -7.83 -15.65
CA SER A 168 1.69 -8.82 -14.78
C SER A 168 1.20 -8.20 -13.47
N SER A 169 2.01 -7.32 -12.85
CA SER A 169 1.61 -6.60 -11.63
C SER A 169 0.43 -5.65 -11.87
N LYS A 170 0.39 -4.95 -13.02
CA LYS A 170 -0.74 -4.10 -13.40
C LYS A 170 -2.02 -4.90 -13.62
N GLU A 171 -1.93 -6.05 -14.28
CA GLU A 171 -3.06 -6.96 -14.49
C GLU A 171 -3.60 -7.50 -13.16
N GLY A 172 -2.71 -7.96 -12.27
CA GLY A 172 -3.09 -8.40 -10.92
C GLY A 172 -3.75 -7.29 -10.10
N LYS A 173 -3.24 -6.06 -10.20
CA LYS A 173 -3.87 -4.88 -9.57
C LYS A 173 -5.26 -4.61 -10.13
N GLN A 174 -5.44 -4.69 -11.45
CA GLN A 174 -6.73 -4.47 -12.08
C GLN A 174 -7.76 -5.52 -11.67
N GLU A 175 -7.34 -6.78 -11.59
CA GLU A 175 -8.19 -7.87 -11.10
C GLU A 175 -8.59 -7.66 -9.64
N CYS A 176 -7.64 -7.29 -8.77
CA CYS A 176 -7.93 -6.96 -7.38
C CYS A 176 -8.93 -5.80 -7.25
N ILE A 177 -8.82 -4.77 -8.10
CA ILE A 177 -9.78 -3.66 -8.14
C ILE A 177 -11.19 -4.15 -8.52
N LYS A 178 -11.31 -5.03 -9.53
CA LYS A 178 -12.60 -5.62 -9.94
C LYS A 178 -13.22 -6.45 -8.81
N GLN A 179 -12.44 -7.32 -8.17
CA GLN A 179 -12.89 -8.14 -7.05
C GLN A 179 -13.34 -7.29 -5.87
N ARG A 180 -12.59 -6.23 -5.55
CA ARG A 180 -12.98 -5.28 -4.51
C ARG A 180 -14.30 -4.58 -4.83
N ALA A 181 -14.51 -4.15 -6.07
CA ALA A 181 -15.75 -3.52 -6.50
C ALA A 181 -16.94 -4.49 -6.40
N ALA A 182 -16.77 -5.74 -6.84
CA ALA A 182 -17.80 -6.78 -6.72
C ALA A 182 -18.15 -7.09 -5.25
N ALA A 183 -17.15 -7.20 -4.38
CA ALA A 183 -17.36 -7.42 -2.96
C ALA A 183 -18.11 -6.25 -2.29
N LEU A 184 -17.78 -5.00 -2.65
CA LEU A 184 -18.50 -3.83 -2.14
C LEU A 184 -19.96 -3.81 -2.58
N GLU A 185 -20.25 -4.21 -3.82
CA GLU A 185 -21.62 -4.28 -4.33
C GLU A 185 -22.43 -5.37 -3.59
N LEU A 186 -21.84 -6.54 -3.33
CA LEU A 186 -22.47 -7.59 -2.52
C LEU A 186 -22.77 -7.12 -1.09
N VAL A 187 -21.84 -6.39 -0.47
CA VAL A 187 -22.05 -5.81 0.86
C VAL A 187 -23.21 -4.81 0.84
N LYS A 188 -23.27 -3.95 -0.18
CA LYS A 188 -24.35 -2.97 -0.34
C LYS A 188 -25.71 -3.66 -0.48
N GLN A 189 -25.82 -4.67 -1.34
CA GLN A 189 -27.05 -5.46 -1.52
C GLN A 189 -27.45 -6.19 -0.23
N SER A 190 -26.48 -6.72 0.52
CA SER A 190 -26.75 -7.38 1.81
C SER A 190 -27.27 -6.40 2.86
N VAL A 191 -26.75 -5.17 2.91
CA VAL A 191 -27.24 -4.12 3.82
C VAL A 191 -28.66 -3.71 3.45
N GLU A 192 -28.92 -3.46 2.16
CA GLU A 192 -30.26 -3.12 1.67
C GLU A 192 -31.28 -4.23 1.98
N GLY A 193 -30.92 -5.49 1.72
CA GLY A 193 -31.76 -6.64 2.05
C GLY A 193 -32.06 -6.77 3.54
N LYS A 194 -31.05 -6.52 4.40
CA LYS A 194 -31.23 -6.49 5.86
C LYS A 194 -32.18 -5.37 6.29
N GLU A 195 -32.01 -4.16 5.75
CA GLU A 195 -32.86 -3.02 6.09
C GLU A 195 -34.30 -3.25 5.67
N ASN A 196 -34.54 -3.79 4.47
CA ASN A 196 -35.88 -4.14 4.02
C ASN A 196 -36.54 -5.20 4.94
N TYR A 197 -35.79 -6.25 5.29
CA TYR A 197 -36.29 -7.28 6.21
C TYR A 197 -36.61 -6.73 7.61
N GLU A 198 -35.77 -5.82 8.13
CA GLU A 198 -36.03 -5.14 9.40
C GLU A 198 -37.32 -4.31 9.34
N GLN A 199 -37.55 -3.57 8.25
CA GLN A 199 -38.78 -2.81 8.05
C GLN A 199 -40.02 -3.71 7.98
N GLU A 200 -39.96 -4.82 7.24
CA GLU A 200 -41.04 -5.81 7.16
C GLU A 200 -41.36 -6.40 8.53
N MET A 201 -40.33 -6.71 9.33
CA MET A 201 -40.50 -7.27 10.66
C MET A 201 -41.11 -6.27 11.64
N ILE A 202 -40.65 -5.02 11.61
CA ILE A 202 -41.23 -3.94 12.40
C ILE A 202 -42.69 -3.72 12.01
N SER A 203 -43.01 -3.68 10.72
CA SER A 203 -44.38 -3.53 10.22
C SER A 203 -45.30 -4.66 10.70
N SER A 204 -44.83 -5.91 10.58
CA SER A 204 -45.55 -7.09 11.07
C SER A 204 -45.81 -7.03 12.57
N PHE A 205 -44.82 -6.58 13.35
CA PHE A 205 -44.96 -6.42 14.80
C PHE A 205 -45.98 -5.33 15.17
N ILE A 206 -45.95 -4.19 14.48
CA ILE A 206 -46.94 -3.10 14.67
C ILE A 206 -48.36 -3.61 14.39
N LEU A 207 -48.55 -4.37 13.30
CA LEU A 207 -49.86 -4.94 12.96
C LEU A 207 -50.36 -5.89 14.06
N ALA A 208 -49.49 -6.77 14.57
CA ALA A 208 -49.84 -7.67 15.67
C ALA A 208 -50.19 -6.90 16.96
N LEU A 209 -49.43 -5.84 17.29
CA LEU A 209 -49.72 -4.97 18.43
C LEU A 209 -51.06 -4.25 18.28
N ASN A 210 -51.36 -3.71 17.10
CA ASN A 210 -52.62 -3.04 16.82
C ASN A 210 -53.81 -4.00 16.95
N LYS A 211 -53.69 -5.23 16.43
CA LYS A 211 -54.71 -6.27 16.60
C LYS A 211 -54.95 -6.61 18.08
N LYS A 212 -53.89 -6.67 18.89
CA LYS A 212 -54.00 -6.86 20.35
C LYS A 212 -54.66 -5.67 21.05
N LYS A 213 -54.26 -4.43 20.72
CA LYS A 213 -54.87 -3.21 21.26
C LYS A 213 -56.36 -3.15 20.96
N GLU A 214 -56.74 -3.49 19.73
CA GLU A 214 -58.14 -3.54 19.31
C GLU A 214 -58.93 -4.56 20.13
N LYS A 215 -58.39 -5.77 20.31
CA LYS A 215 -59.06 -6.78 21.13
C LYS A 215 -59.22 -6.36 22.59
N ILE A 216 -58.21 -5.71 23.17
CA ILE A 216 -58.29 -5.15 24.53
C ILE A 216 -59.40 -4.09 24.60
N ARG A 217 -59.49 -3.19 23.61
CA ARG A 217 -60.53 -2.16 23.54
C ARG A 217 -61.93 -2.78 23.49
N CYS A 218 -62.17 -3.75 22.60
CA CYS A 218 -63.45 -4.45 22.52
C CYS A 218 -63.83 -5.13 23.84
N LEU A 219 -62.89 -5.82 24.48
CA LEU A 219 -63.14 -6.49 25.77
C LEU A 219 -63.43 -5.49 26.90
N GLN A 220 -62.74 -4.35 26.91
CA GLN A 220 -63.02 -3.27 27.88
C GLN A 220 -64.41 -2.66 27.68
N GLU A 221 -64.85 -2.48 26.43
CA GLU A 221 -66.19 -2.00 26.08
C GLU A 221 -67.27 -3.02 26.52
N GLU A 222 -67.05 -4.31 26.26
CA GLU A 222 -67.93 -5.39 26.68
C GLU A 222 -68.07 -5.47 28.21
N LEU A 223 -66.94 -5.38 28.94
CA LEU A 223 -66.96 -5.36 30.41
C LEU A 223 -67.70 -4.14 30.97
N LYS A 224 -67.56 -2.96 30.35
CA LYS A 224 -68.31 -1.75 30.74
C LYS A 224 -69.81 -1.89 30.50
N LEU A 225 -70.21 -2.57 29.42
CA LEU A 225 -71.61 -2.85 29.15
C LEU A 225 -72.20 -3.79 30.22
N ILE A 226 -71.50 -4.88 30.52
CA ILE A 226 -71.90 -5.85 31.55
C ILE A 226 -71.99 -5.18 32.92
N SER A 227 -71.01 -4.33 33.28
CA SER A 227 -71.04 -3.62 34.57
C SER A 227 -72.22 -2.66 34.67
N ARG A 228 -72.55 -1.92 33.60
CA ARG A 228 -73.72 -1.03 33.54
C ARG A 228 -75.04 -1.78 33.74
N ILE A 229 -75.20 -2.94 33.06
CA ILE A 229 -76.37 -3.82 33.24
C ILE A 229 -76.45 -4.33 34.68
N ARG A 230 -75.32 -4.79 35.24
CA ARG A 230 -75.27 -5.37 36.60
C ARG A 230 -75.48 -4.34 37.71
N SER A 231 -75.09 -3.08 37.49
CA SER A 231 -75.26 -2.01 38.46
C SER A 231 -76.71 -1.50 38.60
N GLY A 232 -77.65 -1.94 37.74
CA GLY A 232 -79.07 -1.64 37.90
C GLY A 232 -79.39 -0.14 38.06
N VAL A 233 -78.69 0.72 37.33
CA VAL A 233 -78.96 2.16 37.34
C VAL A 233 -79.95 2.49 36.23
N ASP A 234 -81.21 2.69 36.63
CA ASP A 234 -82.23 3.39 35.86
C ASP A 234 -81.71 4.78 35.44
N LEU A 235 -81.48 4.96 34.14
CA LEU A 235 -81.35 6.30 33.56
C LEU A 235 -82.74 6.78 33.17
N ARG A 236 -83.35 7.51 34.11
CA ARG A 236 -84.44 8.44 33.84
C ARG A 236 -83.84 9.70 33.17
N ASP A 237 -84.23 9.90 31.93
CA ASP A 237 -84.63 11.16 31.30
C ASP A 237 -83.98 12.48 31.78
N SER A 238 -83.22 13.11 30.88
CA SER A 238 -83.18 14.58 30.74
C SER A 238 -82.58 14.95 29.38
N GLY A 239 -83.48 15.36 28.48
CA GLY A 239 -83.13 16.03 27.24
C GLY A 239 -82.56 17.43 27.48
N SER A 240 -81.71 17.86 26.56
CA SER A 240 -81.52 19.26 26.19
C SER A 240 -80.92 19.29 24.80
N GLU A 241 -81.73 19.75 23.86
CA GLU A 241 -81.37 20.15 22.51
C GLU A 241 -80.29 21.25 22.54
N THR A 242 -79.35 21.25 21.59
CA THR A 242 -78.96 22.48 20.90
C THR A 242 -78.35 22.13 19.53
N GLU A 243 -78.97 22.70 18.51
CA GLU A 243 -78.57 22.70 17.09
C GLU A 243 -77.24 23.44 16.86
N GLY A 244 -76.61 23.17 15.72
CA GLY A 244 -75.52 23.97 15.18
C GLY A 244 -74.82 23.33 13.99
N GLU A 245 -75.34 23.62 12.78
CA GLU A 245 -74.71 23.51 11.45
C GLU A 245 -73.21 23.87 11.45
N GLY A 246 -72.31 23.41 10.59
CA GLY A 246 -72.36 22.90 9.22
C GLY A 246 -71.04 23.32 8.51
N LYS A 247 -70.74 22.68 7.36
CA LYS A 247 -69.66 22.99 6.37
C LYS A 247 -68.24 22.58 6.77
N GLU A 248 -67.34 22.15 5.89
CA GLU A 248 -67.35 21.85 4.45
C GLU A 248 -66.13 20.96 4.16
N GLU A 249 -66.25 20.23 3.07
CA GLU A 249 -65.25 19.43 2.38
C GLU A 249 -64.09 20.28 1.82
N GLN A 250 -62.83 19.84 1.98
CA GLN A 250 -61.84 19.96 0.91
C GLN A 250 -60.63 19.04 1.08
N VAL A 251 -60.39 18.28 0.01
CA VAL A 251 -59.22 17.46 -0.30
C VAL A 251 -58.12 18.35 -0.89
N ALA A 252 -56.86 18.23 -0.43
CA ALA A 252 -55.67 18.13 -1.29
C ALA A 252 -54.34 18.08 -0.50
N THR A 253 -53.54 17.09 -0.88
CA THR A 253 -52.07 16.93 -0.78
C THR A 253 -51.22 18.21 -0.89
N LYS A 254 -50.16 18.36 -0.08
CA LYS A 254 -48.75 18.06 -0.42
C LYS A 254 -47.76 18.58 0.65
N ALA A 255 -46.78 17.73 0.95
CA ALA A 255 -45.35 17.94 1.17
C ALA A 255 -44.81 19.15 1.98
N ASN A 256 -43.80 18.77 2.78
CA ASN A 256 -42.59 19.50 3.19
C ASN A 256 -42.54 20.19 4.57
N SER A 257 -41.76 19.54 5.44
CA SER A 257 -40.52 20.08 6.03
C SER A 257 -40.66 21.31 6.94
N SER A 258 -40.55 21.09 8.25
CA SER A 258 -39.28 21.23 8.97
C SER A 258 -39.50 21.47 10.48
N ASN A 259 -38.50 21.04 11.25
CA ASN A 259 -38.11 21.58 12.55
C ASN A 259 -38.91 21.15 13.80
N VAL A 260 -38.60 19.95 14.30
CA VAL A 260 -38.75 19.63 15.72
C VAL A 260 -37.38 19.74 16.39
N LYS A 261 -37.25 20.76 17.24
CA LYS A 261 -36.16 20.89 18.22
C LYS A 261 -36.28 19.79 19.26
N GLU A 262 -35.31 18.88 19.21
CA GLU A 262 -34.53 18.34 20.33
C GLU A 262 -35.09 18.56 21.75
N THR A 263 -35.55 17.47 22.36
CA THR A 263 -35.64 17.32 23.81
C THR A 263 -34.80 16.13 24.24
N GLU A 264 -33.69 16.42 24.93
CA GLU A 264 -32.98 15.46 25.75
C GLU A 264 -33.88 14.91 26.86
N LYS A 265 -33.88 13.58 27.06
CA LYS A 265 -33.84 12.95 28.39
C LYS A 265 -33.66 11.42 28.31
N LYS A 266 -32.47 11.00 28.75
CA LYS A 266 -32.16 9.84 29.60
C LYS A 266 -33.01 8.57 29.42
N SER A 267 -32.43 7.54 28.78
CA SER A 267 -32.77 6.15 29.04
C SER A 267 -31.56 5.43 29.67
N GLY A 268 -31.64 5.24 30.98
CA GLY A 268 -30.86 4.23 31.70
C GLY A 268 -31.69 2.96 31.86
N LEU A 269 -30.98 1.82 31.98
CA LEU A 269 -31.49 0.49 32.37
C LEU A 269 -32.54 -0.11 31.40
N LEU A 270 -32.33 -1.31 30.84
CA LEU A 270 -32.41 -2.56 31.59
C LEU A 270 -31.54 -3.64 30.94
N LYS A 271 -30.60 -4.15 31.72
CA LYS A 271 -29.80 -5.33 31.45
C LYS A 271 -30.59 -6.54 31.97
N ALA A 272 -31.42 -7.13 31.13
CA ALA A 272 -32.10 -8.38 31.46
C ALA A 272 -31.15 -9.55 31.17
N ARG A 273 -30.62 -10.14 32.25
CA ARG A 273 -30.06 -11.48 32.30
C ARG A 273 -31.16 -12.47 31.92
N LEU A 274 -31.03 -13.14 30.79
CA LEU A 274 -31.65 -14.44 30.56
C LEU A 274 -30.62 -15.50 30.98
N GLY A 275 -30.82 -16.03 32.18
CA GLY A 275 -30.29 -17.33 32.55
C GLY A 275 -31.27 -18.38 32.05
N LEU A 276 -30.76 -19.33 31.29
CA LEU A 276 -31.40 -20.63 31.10
C LEU A 276 -30.31 -21.70 31.17
N ASP A 277 -30.63 -22.65 32.04
CA ASP A 277 -30.31 -24.07 32.05
C ASP A 277 -28.90 -24.52 32.45
N LYS A 278 -28.89 -24.99 33.72
CA LYS A 278 -28.02 -26.03 34.22
C LYS A 278 -28.36 -27.32 33.47
N ASP A 279 -27.38 -27.94 32.85
CA ASP A 279 -27.38 -29.37 32.62
C ASP A 279 -26.09 -29.91 33.28
N ASP A 280 -26.29 -30.69 34.33
CA ASP A 280 -25.26 -31.46 35.00
C ASP A 280 -24.87 -32.63 34.09
N ASN A 281 -23.66 -32.60 33.56
CA ASN A 281 -22.90 -33.82 33.30
C ASN A 281 -21.41 -33.49 33.40
N ASP A 282 -20.81 -34.04 34.45
CA ASP A 282 -19.38 -34.24 34.59
C ASP A 282 -18.88 -35.10 33.42
N ASP A 283 -17.90 -34.60 32.68
CA ASP A 283 -16.82 -35.45 32.17
C ASP A 283 -15.55 -34.61 31.92
N ASP A 284 -14.46 -35.18 32.38
CA ASP A 284 -13.16 -34.62 32.69
C ASP A 284 -12.31 -34.40 31.41
N VAL A 285 -12.04 -33.14 31.01
CA VAL A 285 -10.99 -32.82 30.03
C VAL A 285 -10.34 -31.46 30.32
N THR A 286 -9.16 -31.49 30.93
CA THR A 286 -8.21 -30.37 30.98
C THR A 286 -7.71 -29.98 29.58
N GLY A 287 -8.14 -28.82 29.09
CA GLY A 287 -7.61 -28.15 27.89
C GLY A 287 -7.19 -26.69 28.18
N PRO A 288 -6.22 -26.13 27.45
CA PRO A 288 -5.60 -24.84 27.76
C PRO A 288 -6.53 -23.65 27.43
N PRO A 289 -6.36 -22.48 28.08
CA PRO A 289 -7.33 -21.40 28.04
C PRO A 289 -7.37 -20.71 26.66
N LEU A 290 -8.54 -20.72 26.03
CA LEU A 290 -8.84 -19.95 24.82
C LEU A 290 -8.85 -18.46 25.13
N LYS A 291 -7.93 -17.72 24.49
CA LYS A 291 -7.85 -16.25 24.52
C LYS A 291 -9.16 -15.63 24.01
N LYS A 292 -9.78 -14.80 24.83
CA LYS A 292 -10.95 -13.97 24.49
C LYS A 292 -10.63 -13.12 23.26
N ARG A 293 -11.38 -13.33 22.17
CA ARG A 293 -11.37 -12.50 20.97
C ARG A 293 -11.89 -11.11 21.32
N THR A 294 -10.98 -10.15 21.50
CA THR A 294 -11.31 -8.72 21.54
C THR A 294 -11.90 -8.33 20.19
N ARG A 295 -13.16 -7.91 20.17
CA ARG A 295 -13.75 -7.25 18.99
C ARG A 295 -13.06 -5.90 18.82
N VAL A 296 -12.08 -5.83 17.93
CA VAL A 296 -11.59 -4.55 17.41
C VAL A 296 -12.67 -4.03 16.48
N ALA A 297 -13.27 -2.90 16.84
CA ALA A 297 -14.15 -2.16 15.95
C ALA A 297 -13.31 -1.73 14.73
N MET A 298 -13.70 -2.19 13.53
CA MET A 298 -13.18 -1.64 12.29
C MET A 298 -13.65 -0.19 12.17
N VAL A 299 -12.77 0.74 12.52
CA VAL A 299 -12.90 2.14 12.17
C VAL A 299 -12.68 2.25 10.66
N ILE A 300 -13.75 2.52 9.92
CA ILE A 300 -13.69 2.90 8.51
C ILE A 300 -12.98 4.27 8.45
N PRO A 301 -11.83 4.42 7.77
CA PRO A 301 -11.20 5.72 7.60
C PRO A 301 -12.11 6.63 6.76
N LYS A 302 -12.52 7.76 7.33
CA LYS A 302 -13.15 8.85 6.59
C LYS A 302 -12.14 9.46 5.63
N GLU A 303 -12.53 9.49 4.37
CA GLU A 303 -12.25 10.47 3.31
C GLU A 303 -10.86 11.15 3.29
N ILE A 304 -10.13 10.86 2.22
CA ILE A 304 -8.95 11.59 1.76
C ILE A 304 -9.40 12.97 1.27
N PRO A 305 -8.83 14.09 1.76
CA PRO A 305 -9.06 15.42 1.20
C PRO A 305 -8.55 15.50 -0.24
N LYS A 306 -9.40 16.00 -1.14
CA LYS A 306 -9.02 16.38 -2.51
C LYS A 306 -8.20 17.67 -2.43
N ASP A 307 -6.88 17.56 -2.43
CA ASP A 307 -6.03 18.72 -2.64
C ASP A 307 -6.04 19.12 -4.12
N THR A 308 -6.38 20.38 -4.29
CA THR A 308 -6.52 21.11 -5.53
C THR A 308 -5.14 21.55 -5.98
N THR A 309 -4.62 20.92 -7.03
CA THR A 309 -3.45 21.37 -7.77
C THR A 309 -3.70 22.77 -8.33
N THR A 310 -3.20 23.79 -7.65
CA THR A 310 -3.08 25.14 -8.18
C THR A 310 -1.80 25.21 -9.02
N ALA A 311 -1.97 25.11 -10.34
CA ALA A 311 -0.92 25.37 -11.30
C ALA A 311 -0.60 26.89 -11.34
N PRO A 312 0.67 27.30 -11.40
CA PRO A 312 1.03 28.71 -11.53
C PRO A 312 0.75 29.23 -12.94
N LYS A 313 0.07 30.38 -12.99
CA LYS A 313 -0.10 31.25 -14.18
C LYS A 313 1.24 31.51 -14.87
N GLN A 314 1.47 30.93 -16.04
CA GLN A 314 2.45 31.45 -16.98
C GLN A 314 1.82 32.56 -17.83
N LYS A 315 2.36 33.78 -17.65
CA LYS A 315 2.11 34.95 -18.49
C LYS A 315 2.58 34.66 -19.91
N GLY A 316 1.72 34.99 -20.87
CA GLY A 316 1.97 34.81 -22.28
C GLY A 316 3.12 35.65 -22.81
N ARG A 317 3.68 35.17 -23.92
CA ARG A 317 4.41 35.99 -24.87
C ARG A 317 4.15 35.45 -26.28
N ALA A 318 3.58 36.31 -27.11
CA ALA A 318 3.22 36.06 -28.49
C ALA A 318 4.46 36.02 -29.40
N ALA A 319 4.48 35.09 -30.35
CA ALA A 319 5.03 35.21 -31.71
C ALA A 319 4.66 33.90 -32.46
N SER A 320 3.67 33.92 -33.36
CA SER A 320 3.88 34.07 -34.80
C SER A 320 4.86 33.05 -35.40
N ARG A 321 4.32 31.99 -36.03
CA ARG A 321 4.54 31.73 -37.46
C ARG A 321 3.62 30.61 -37.99
N LYS A 322 2.99 30.94 -39.11
CA LYS A 322 2.21 30.07 -39.99
C LYS A 322 3.14 29.07 -40.67
N SER A 323 2.68 27.82 -40.82
CA SER A 323 2.90 27.06 -42.04
C SER A 323 1.81 26.00 -42.18
N LYS A 324 0.94 26.22 -43.17
CA LYS A 324 0.07 25.23 -43.80
C LYS A 324 0.93 24.19 -44.50
N THR A 325 0.62 22.91 -44.30
CA THR A 325 0.69 21.90 -45.36
C THR A 325 -0.36 20.83 -45.05
N SER A 326 -1.49 20.95 -45.75
CA SER A 326 -2.43 19.87 -45.99
C SER A 326 -1.78 18.88 -46.96
N LEU A 327 -1.74 17.60 -46.61
CA LEU A 327 -1.71 16.54 -47.60
C LEU A 327 -2.61 15.42 -47.06
N ASP A 328 -3.81 15.38 -47.63
CA ASP A 328 -4.72 14.26 -47.62
C ASP A 328 -4.02 13.05 -48.24
N ALA A 329 -4.11 11.91 -47.56
CA ALA A 329 -3.71 10.61 -48.08
C ALA A 329 -4.87 9.63 -47.83
N ASP A 330 -6.01 9.95 -48.44
CA ASP A 330 -7.12 9.04 -48.68
C ASP A 330 -7.41 9.07 -50.19
N ASP A 331 -6.60 8.36 -50.97
CA ASP A 331 -6.97 7.85 -52.30
C ASP A 331 -5.85 6.95 -52.85
N LEU A 332 -6.27 5.87 -53.54
CA LEU A 332 -5.50 4.71 -54.03
C LEU A 332 -5.19 3.68 -52.92
N ILE A 333 -5.79 2.49 -52.88
CA ILE A 333 -5.91 1.52 -53.98
C ILE A 333 -7.25 0.79 -53.87
N LYS A 334 -8.11 1.01 -54.86
CA LYS A 334 -9.15 0.07 -55.30
C LYS A 334 -8.80 -0.33 -56.73
N ASP A 335 -9.00 -1.59 -57.04
CA ASP A 335 -8.91 -2.23 -58.35
C ASP A 335 -7.51 -2.32 -58.97
N MET A 336 -6.82 -3.42 -58.68
CA MET A 336 -6.25 -4.37 -59.65
C MET A 336 -5.93 -5.70 -58.99
#